data_AF-A0A9W7F1V1-F1
#
_entry.id   AF-A0A9W7F1V1-F1
#
_cell.length_a   1.000
_cell.length_b   1.000
_cell.length_c   1.000
_cell.angle_alpha   90.00
_cell.angle_beta   90.00
_cell.angle_gamma   90.00
#
_symmetry.space_group_name_H-M   'P 1'
#
loop_
_entity.id
_entity.type
_entity.pdbx_description
1 polymer ?
#
loop_
_entity_poly.entity_id
_entity_poly.type
_entity_poly.pdbx_seq_one_letter_code
_entity_poly.pdbx_strand_id
1 'polypeptide(L)'
;MTAAVCLLFSKTLTDAVGIDLVEPTLSITRVLGVASTFLFVRESGFRRKQLNRLELESSARDLRITVSSVAGGVERTLRDFDGQNRFLVIRGTKDELRKVLNLAIVYQKRFIMSKTLLLCSSTDESTKADWLPSNAPSTYKWLATVSPSAKSGWEAFFAGLLEDDEPNASCWFGLNQRGRSFGSGLGAPDLLTLFGRSLRPVELISPSDSSTSSSASFSPSETKVLEKQKQFYQHLTSGDLQSMTEMFSSSRSEAVQGVVDAGGSLDSWKLNLQAGARPENLITFDSDVYVDDKTSIAYSTNVESVDGAFSTLLALQRWVLEDGDWKIYEHSTIPWTVDSAAAGTLLCDCRGCVALTKK
;
A
#
# COMPACT_ATOMS: atom_id res chain seq x y z
N MET A 1 -24.23 28.61 -15.29
CA MET A 1 -25.46 29.43 -15.24
C MET A 1 -25.78 29.97 -13.84
N THR A 2 -24.89 29.84 -12.85
CA THR A 2 -25.14 30.25 -11.44
C THR A 2 -24.35 31.49 -11.00
N ALA A 3 -23.27 31.87 -11.69
CA ALA A 3 -22.61 33.17 -11.48
C ALA A 3 -23.51 34.37 -11.88
N ALA A 4 -24.47 34.14 -12.79
CA ALA A 4 -25.45 35.14 -13.19
C ALA A 4 -26.47 35.44 -12.08
N VAL A 5 -26.68 34.55 -11.10
CA VAL A 5 -27.70 34.73 -10.05
C VAL A 5 -27.22 35.66 -8.93
N CYS A 6 -25.92 35.74 -8.65
CA CYS A 6 -25.40 36.70 -7.67
C CYS A 6 -25.41 38.15 -8.19
N LEU A 7 -25.42 38.35 -9.52
CA LEU A 7 -25.59 39.67 -10.14
C LEU A 7 -27.07 40.13 -10.21
N LEU A 8 -28.03 39.24 -9.94
CA LEU A 8 -29.46 39.57 -9.85
C LEU A 8 -29.83 40.33 -8.56
N PHE A 9 -28.92 40.46 -7.60
CA PHE A 9 -29.08 41.33 -6.41
C PHE A 9 -28.25 42.61 -6.51
N SER A 10 -27.99 43.08 -7.73
CA SER A 10 -27.54 44.45 -7.95
C SER A 10 -28.68 45.43 -7.64
N LYS A 11 -28.33 46.58 -7.06
CA LYS A 11 -29.27 47.66 -6.66
C LYS A 11 -30.26 48.02 -7.79
N THR A 12 -29.79 47.90 -9.03
CA THR A 12 -30.54 48.10 -10.27
C THR A 12 -31.77 47.20 -10.46
N LEU A 13 -31.80 45.98 -9.92
CA LEU A 13 -32.96 45.09 -10.05
C LEU A 13 -33.93 45.23 -8.87
N THR A 14 -33.42 45.58 -7.70
CA THR A 14 -34.21 45.89 -6.49
C THR A 14 -34.99 47.19 -6.68
N ASP A 15 -34.34 48.20 -7.25
CA ASP A 15 -34.97 49.46 -7.66
C ASP A 15 -36.03 49.25 -8.76
N ALA A 16 -35.85 48.25 -9.64
CA ALA A 16 -36.78 47.95 -10.72
C ALA A 16 -38.05 47.15 -10.29
N VAL A 17 -37.98 46.44 -9.16
CA VAL A 17 -39.10 45.59 -8.65
C VAL A 17 -39.81 46.26 -7.46
N GLY A 18 -39.35 47.44 -7.01
CA GLY A 18 -40.02 48.24 -5.96
C GLY A 18 -39.94 47.61 -4.57
N ILE A 19 -38.92 46.79 -4.31
CA ILE A 19 -38.70 46.14 -3.02
C ILE A 19 -37.62 46.93 -2.27
N ASP A 20 -38.04 47.71 -1.26
CA ASP A 20 -37.14 48.39 -0.33
C ASP A 20 -36.53 47.36 0.64
N LEU A 21 -35.37 46.83 0.28
CA LEU A 21 -34.56 46.00 1.19
C LEU A 21 -33.74 46.92 2.10
N VAL A 22 -33.95 46.79 3.42
CA VAL A 22 -33.15 47.51 4.44
C VAL A 22 -31.66 47.15 4.27
N GLU A 23 -30.76 48.13 4.39
CA GLU A 23 -29.29 47.98 4.19
C GLU A 23 -28.63 46.74 4.82
N PRO A 24 -29.03 46.25 6.02
CA PRO A 24 -28.47 45.04 6.61
C PRO A 24 -28.74 43.80 5.76
N THR A 25 -29.94 43.68 5.18
CA THR A 25 -30.35 42.55 4.35
C THR A 25 -29.55 42.50 3.05
N LEU A 26 -29.31 43.66 2.44
CA LEU A 26 -28.53 43.80 1.21
C LEU A 26 -27.05 43.44 1.42
N SER A 27 -26.51 43.77 2.60
CA SER A 27 -25.15 43.42 3.01
C SER A 27 -25.00 41.92 3.27
N ILE A 28 -25.98 41.29 3.93
CA ILE A 28 -25.99 39.84 4.17
C ILE A 28 -26.06 39.06 2.84
N THR A 29 -26.91 39.47 1.89
CA THR A 29 -27.02 38.81 0.58
C THR A 29 -25.73 38.90 -0.23
N ARG A 30 -25.01 40.03 -0.15
CA ARG A 30 -23.69 40.19 -0.80
C ARG A 30 -22.64 39.27 -0.19
N VAL A 31 -22.54 39.20 1.13
CA VAL A 31 -21.58 38.33 1.83
C VAL A 31 -21.87 36.85 1.54
N LEU A 32 -23.14 36.45 1.58
CA LEU A 32 -23.55 35.08 1.24
C LEU A 32 -23.30 34.75 -0.24
N GLY A 33 -23.49 35.71 -1.16
CA GLY A 33 -23.20 35.55 -2.58
C GLY A 33 -21.71 35.39 -2.88
N VAL A 34 -20.85 36.17 -2.21
CA VAL A 34 -19.39 36.04 -2.31
C VAL A 34 -18.92 34.70 -1.72
N ALA A 35 -19.41 34.32 -0.54
CA ALA A 35 -19.08 33.03 0.08
C ALA A 35 -19.53 31.85 -0.80
N SER A 36 -20.72 31.92 -1.38
CA SER A 36 -21.24 30.88 -2.29
C SER A 36 -20.45 30.79 -3.59
N THR A 37 -20.04 31.95 -4.14
CA THR A 37 -19.18 31.99 -5.34
C THR A 37 -17.80 31.42 -5.05
N PHE A 38 -17.21 31.76 -3.89
CA PHE A 38 -15.95 31.19 -3.43
C PHE A 38 -16.03 29.67 -3.27
N LEU A 39 -17.07 29.17 -2.60
CA LEU A 39 -17.31 27.74 -2.44
C LEU A 39 -17.54 27.04 -3.79
N PHE A 40 -18.25 27.68 -4.72
CA PHE A 40 -18.48 27.15 -6.07
C PHE A 40 -17.20 27.11 -6.91
N VAL A 41 -16.38 28.17 -6.88
CA VAL A 41 -15.08 28.21 -7.57
C VAL A 41 -14.16 27.15 -6.98
N ARG A 42 -14.13 27.03 -5.65
CA ARG A 42 -13.36 25.99 -4.95
C ARG A 42 -13.80 24.59 -5.36
N GLU A 43 -15.10 24.32 -5.30
CA GLU A 43 -15.69 23.03 -5.67
C GLU A 43 -15.50 22.71 -7.15
N SER A 44 -15.69 23.68 -8.04
CA SER A 44 -15.46 23.53 -9.49
C SER A 44 -13.98 23.27 -9.78
N GLY A 45 -13.08 23.93 -9.06
CA GLY A 45 -11.64 23.68 -9.09
C GLY A 45 -11.31 22.24 -8.68
N PHE A 46 -11.84 21.78 -7.54
CA PHE A 46 -11.64 20.40 -7.07
C PHE A 46 -12.14 19.36 -8.08
N ARG A 47 -13.36 19.55 -8.62
CA ARG A 47 -13.91 18.64 -9.63
C ARG A 47 -13.11 18.64 -10.93
N ARG A 48 -12.64 19.80 -11.38
CA ARG A 48 -11.79 19.89 -12.57
C ARG A 48 -10.46 19.18 -12.37
N LYS A 49 -9.82 19.35 -11.21
CA LYS A 49 -8.61 18.61 -10.85
C LYS A 49 -8.86 17.10 -10.84
N GLN A 50 -9.99 16.67 -10.24
CA GLN A 50 -10.36 15.26 -10.21
C GLN A 50 -10.62 14.70 -11.62
N LEU A 51 -11.29 15.44 -12.51
CA LEU A 51 -11.53 15.02 -13.89
C LEU A 51 -10.24 14.94 -14.70
N ASN A 52 -9.38 15.96 -14.61
CA ASN A 52 -8.06 15.95 -15.28
C ASN A 52 -7.23 14.76 -14.80
N ARG A 53 -7.23 14.50 -13.49
CA ARG A 53 -6.55 13.34 -12.92
C ARG A 53 -7.12 12.03 -13.45
N LEU A 54 -8.45 11.88 -13.53
CA LEU A 54 -9.07 10.68 -14.09
C LEU A 54 -8.77 10.49 -15.58
N GLU A 55 -8.69 11.58 -16.34
CA GLU A 55 -8.30 11.57 -17.75
C GLU A 55 -6.83 11.15 -17.92
N LEU A 56 -5.94 11.71 -17.10
CA LEU A 56 -4.53 11.31 -17.02
C LEU A 56 -4.41 9.82 -16.64
N GLU A 57 -5.06 9.38 -15.56
CA GLU A 57 -5.07 7.99 -15.13
C GLU A 57 -5.65 7.05 -16.21
N SER A 58 -6.59 7.51 -17.03
CA SER A 58 -7.07 6.76 -18.21
C SER A 58 -6.01 6.70 -19.32
N SER A 59 -5.27 7.78 -19.55
CA SER A 59 -4.17 7.83 -20.53
C SER A 59 -2.97 6.95 -20.14
N ALA A 60 -2.82 6.61 -18.84
CA ALA A 60 -1.78 5.71 -18.35
C ALA A 60 -1.77 4.36 -19.10
N ARG A 61 -2.94 3.92 -19.60
CA ARG A 61 -3.09 2.65 -20.33
C ARG A 61 -2.25 2.58 -21.61
N ASP A 62 -1.94 3.73 -22.21
CA ASP A 62 -1.12 3.81 -23.43
C ASP A 62 0.38 3.85 -23.15
N LEU A 63 0.78 3.93 -21.87
CA LEU A 63 2.18 3.91 -21.47
C LEU A 63 2.79 2.53 -21.69
N ARG A 64 4.06 2.53 -22.13
CA ARG A 64 4.79 1.32 -22.47
C ARG A 64 5.67 0.85 -21.31
N ILE A 65 5.74 -0.46 -21.17
CA ILE A 65 6.53 -1.16 -20.16
C ILE A 65 7.28 -2.32 -20.81
N THR A 66 8.34 -2.75 -20.15
CA THR A 66 9.04 -4.00 -20.44
C THR A 66 8.72 -5.01 -19.37
N VAL A 67 8.15 -6.14 -19.77
CA VAL A 67 7.90 -7.28 -18.87
C VAL A 67 8.96 -8.35 -19.14
N SER A 68 9.46 -8.95 -18.06
CA SER A 68 10.46 -10.02 -18.14
C SER A 68 9.82 -11.28 -18.76
N SER A 69 10.37 -11.79 -19.86
CA SER A 69 9.97 -13.07 -20.47
C SER A 69 11.18 -13.99 -20.63
N VAL A 70 10.92 -15.30 -20.80
CA VAL A 70 11.92 -16.37 -20.96
C VAL A 70 12.85 -16.11 -22.17
N ALA A 71 12.36 -15.40 -23.18
CA ALA A 71 13.10 -15.05 -24.40
C ALA A 71 13.76 -13.65 -24.35
N GLY A 72 13.76 -12.98 -23.19
CA GLY A 72 14.17 -11.58 -23.04
C GLY A 72 12.99 -10.65 -22.74
N GLY A 73 13.28 -9.40 -22.37
CA GLY A 73 12.25 -8.41 -22.05
C GLY A 73 11.39 -8.05 -23.27
N VAL A 74 10.07 -8.05 -23.12
CA VAL A 74 9.13 -7.71 -24.21
C VAL A 74 8.45 -6.38 -23.91
N GLU A 75 8.54 -5.44 -24.85
CA GLU A 75 7.83 -4.16 -24.78
C GLU A 75 6.33 -4.34 -25.09
N ARG A 76 5.49 -3.81 -24.21
CA ARG A 76 4.03 -3.87 -24.26
C ARG A 76 3.45 -2.57 -23.70
N THR A 77 2.21 -2.27 -24.02
CA THR A 77 1.45 -1.21 -23.35
C THR A 77 0.75 -1.76 -22.10
N LEU A 78 0.42 -0.90 -21.13
CA LEU A 78 -0.39 -1.33 -19.98
C LEU A 78 -1.74 -1.92 -20.43
N ARG A 79 -2.32 -1.36 -21.51
CA ARG A 79 -3.58 -1.85 -22.12
C ARG A 79 -3.51 -3.32 -22.56
N ASP A 80 -2.34 -3.80 -22.98
CA ASP A 80 -2.18 -5.20 -23.43
C ASP A 80 -2.43 -6.22 -22.31
N PHE A 81 -2.45 -5.77 -21.04
CA PHE A 81 -2.70 -6.60 -19.86
C PHE A 81 -4.10 -6.41 -19.25
N ASP A 82 -4.98 -5.65 -19.91
CA ASP A 82 -6.35 -5.49 -19.44
C ASP A 82 -7.06 -6.85 -19.36
N GLY A 83 -7.79 -7.06 -18.27
CA GLY A 83 -8.42 -8.32 -17.90
C GLY A 83 -7.48 -9.34 -17.26
N GLN A 84 -6.16 -9.13 -17.32
CA GLN A 84 -5.16 -10.09 -16.84
C GLN A 84 -4.50 -9.60 -15.55
N ASN A 85 -3.87 -8.42 -15.59
CA ASN A 85 -3.03 -7.93 -14.50
C ASN A 85 -3.49 -6.60 -13.93
N ARG A 86 -3.20 -6.40 -12.65
CA ARG A 86 -3.19 -5.10 -11.99
C ARG A 86 -1.78 -4.51 -12.09
N PHE A 87 -1.67 -3.20 -11.95
CA PHE A 87 -0.38 -2.51 -11.91
C PHE A 87 -0.27 -1.72 -10.62
N LEU A 88 0.88 -1.82 -9.96
CA LEU A 88 1.32 -0.86 -8.95
C LEU A 88 2.58 -0.20 -9.50
N VAL A 89 2.50 1.09 -9.78
CA VAL A 89 3.62 1.85 -10.31
C VAL A 89 4.19 2.72 -9.21
N ILE A 90 5.50 2.68 -9.05
CA ILE A 90 6.25 3.48 -8.08
C ILE A 90 7.28 4.31 -8.83
N ARG A 91 7.28 5.60 -8.54
CA ARG A 91 8.28 6.57 -8.97
C ARG A 91 9.12 7.01 -7.79
N GLY A 92 10.43 7.06 -7.98
CA GLY A 92 11.34 7.58 -6.95
C GLY A 92 12.78 7.64 -7.41
N THR A 93 13.64 8.10 -6.50
CA THR A 93 15.10 8.04 -6.62
C THR A 93 15.61 6.62 -6.39
N LYS A 94 16.89 6.38 -6.67
CA LYS A 94 17.57 5.11 -6.42
C LYS A 94 17.35 4.56 -5.01
N ASP A 95 17.47 5.42 -4.00
CA ASP A 95 17.38 5.00 -2.61
C ASP A 95 15.93 4.74 -2.17
N GLU A 96 14.97 5.51 -2.67
CA GLU A 96 13.55 5.27 -2.41
C GLU A 96 13.07 3.97 -3.06
N LEU A 97 13.43 3.75 -4.34
CA LEU A 97 13.07 2.52 -5.05
C LEU A 97 13.72 1.29 -4.40
N ARG A 98 14.97 1.40 -3.95
CA ARG A 98 15.63 0.32 -3.19
C ARG A 98 14.88 0.00 -1.90
N LYS A 99 14.51 1.00 -1.11
CA LYS A 99 13.75 0.79 0.15
C LYS A 99 12.44 0.06 -0.12
N VAL A 100 11.69 0.46 -1.13
CA VAL A 100 10.41 -0.20 -1.45
C VAL A 100 10.63 -1.61 -2.00
N LEU A 101 11.64 -1.82 -2.85
CA LEU A 101 11.92 -3.14 -3.41
C LEU A 101 12.42 -4.14 -2.37
N ASN A 102 13.22 -3.72 -1.39
CA ASN A 102 13.61 -4.58 -0.26
C ASN A 102 12.38 -5.17 0.45
N LEU A 103 11.34 -4.36 0.66
CA LEU A 103 10.08 -4.84 1.22
C LEU A 103 9.27 -5.65 0.18
N ALA A 104 9.18 -5.20 -1.07
CA ALA A 104 8.37 -5.84 -2.10
C ALA A 104 8.81 -7.28 -2.44
N ILE A 105 10.09 -7.61 -2.26
CA ILE A 105 10.63 -8.95 -2.52
C ILE A 105 9.97 -10.01 -1.64
N VAL A 106 9.74 -9.70 -0.36
CA VAL A 106 9.05 -10.63 0.55
C VAL A 106 7.62 -10.93 0.06
N TYR A 107 7.01 -9.99 -0.66
CA TYR A 107 5.67 -10.10 -1.21
C TYR A 107 5.60 -10.73 -2.61
N GLN A 108 6.68 -11.30 -3.15
CA GLN A 108 6.71 -11.82 -4.52
C GLN A 108 5.53 -12.76 -4.84
N LYS A 109 5.21 -13.71 -3.94
CA LYS A 109 4.11 -14.65 -4.14
C LYS A 109 2.77 -13.91 -4.08
N ARG A 110 2.64 -12.90 -3.21
CA ARG A 110 1.42 -12.09 -3.07
C ARG A 110 1.14 -11.24 -4.31
N PHE A 111 2.17 -10.68 -4.95
CA PHE A 111 2.02 -10.03 -6.25
C PHE A 111 1.53 -11.01 -7.32
N ILE A 112 2.07 -12.24 -7.35
CA ILE A 112 1.62 -13.28 -8.29
C ILE A 112 0.15 -13.68 -8.02
N MET A 113 -0.20 -13.98 -6.77
CA MET A 113 -1.55 -14.40 -6.34
C MET A 113 -2.62 -13.32 -6.56
N SER A 114 -2.22 -12.04 -6.48
CA SER A 114 -3.09 -10.89 -6.78
C SER A 114 -3.10 -10.49 -8.27
N LYS A 115 -2.36 -11.23 -9.11
CA LYS A 115 -2.11 -10.92 -10.54
C LYS A 115 -1.62 -9.47 -10.73
N THR A 116 -0.70 -9.02 -9.89
CA THR A 116 -0.20 -7.64 -9.90
C THR A 116 1.24 -7.58 -10.40
N LEU A 117 1.50 -6.64 -11.32
CA LEU A 117 2.84 -6.27 -11.75
C LEU A 117 3.26 -4.99 -11.02
N LEU A 118 4.39 -5.05 -10.32
CA LEU A 118 5.08 -3.89 -9.80
C LEU A 118 5.91 -3.27 -10.92
N LEU A 119 5.76 -1.96 -11.13
CA LEU A 119 6.54 -1.20 -12.10
C LEU A 119 7.32 -0.11 -11.37
N CYS A 120 8.63 -0.06 -11.58
CA CYS A 120 9.48 0.99 -11.05
C CYS A 120 9.86 1.99 -12.15
N SER A 121 9.71 3.28 -11.85
CA SER A 121 10.09 4.41 -12.70
C SER A 121 11.10 5.28 -11.95
N SER A 122 12.30 5.42 -12.51
CA SER A 122 13.38 6.21 -11.92
C SER A 122 13.20 7.70 -12.15
N THR A 123 13.64 8.51 -11.20
CA THR A 123 13.79 9.97 -11.34
C THR A 123 15.23 10.43 -11.55
N ASP A 124 16.22 9.55 -11.28
CA ASP A 124 17.65 9.87 -11.27
C ASP A 124 18.46 8.98 -12.21
N GLU A 125 17.80 8.45 -13.25
CA GLU A 125 18.37 7.58 -14.30
C GLU A 125 18.92 6.23 -13.83
N SER A 126 18.77 5.93 -12.54
CA SER A 126 19.08 4.62 -12.00
C SER A 126 18.24 3.52 -12.66
N THR A 127 18.76 2.30 -12.62
CA THR A 127 18.18 1.16 -13.33
C THR A 127 17.75 0.07 -12.36
N LYS A 128 17.05 -0.94 -12.88
CA LYS A 128 16.68 -2.15 -12.12
C LYS A 128 17.86 -2.75 -11.34
N ALA A 129 19.08 -2.73 -11.90
CA ALA A 129 20.27 -3.27 -11.26
C ALA A 129 20.76 -2.43 -10.06
N ASP A 130 20.38 -1.15 -9.98
CA ASP A 130 20.76 -0.24 -8.91
C ASP A 130 19.92 -0.42 -7.64
N TRP A 131 18.67 -0.86 -7.82
CA TRP A 131 17.67 -0.95 -6.73
C TRP A 131 17.45 -2.36 -6.26
N LEU A 132 17.55 -3.35 -7.16
CA LEU A 132 17.36 -4.74 -6.76
C LEU A 132 18.56 -5.23 -5.94
N PRO A 133 18.29 -5.90 -4.81
CA PRO A 133 19.32 -6.61 -4.07
C PRO A 133 20.03 -7.65 -4.91
N SER A 134 21.32 -7.84 -4.66
CA SER A 134 22.15 -8.81 -5.39
C SER A 134 21.71 -10.27 -5.19
N ASN A 135 21.03 -10.55 -4.07
CA ASN A 135 20.47 -11.85 -3.72
C ASN A 135 19.04 -12.07 -4.23
N ALA A 136 18.45 -11.11 -4.94
CA ALA A 136 17.07 -11.21 -5.37
C ALA A 136 16.90 -12.22 -6.55
N PRO A 137 15.75 -12.90 -6.67
CA PRO A 137 15.57 -14.03 -7.59
C PRO A 137 15.86 -13.70 -9.06
N SER A 138 16.40 -14.64 -9.84
CA SER A 138 16.80 -14.37 -11.23
C SER A 138 15.63 -14.04 -12.18
N THR A 139 14.41 -14.50 -11.88
CA THR A 139 13.22 -14.28 -12.71
C THR A 139 12.11 -13.60 -11.94
N TYR A 140 11.83 -12.34 -12.26
CA TYR A 140 10.75 -11.57 -11.63
C TYR A 140 9.50 -11.58 -12.50
N LYS A 141 8.64 -12.58 -12.29
CA LYS A 141 7.32 -12.63 -12.95
C LYS A 141 6.39 -11.49 -12.49
N TRP A 142 6.71 -10.85 -11.37
CA TRP A 142 5.93 -9.80 -10.72
C TRP A 142 6.50 -8.39 -10.94
N LEU A 143 7.68 -8.23 -11.55
CA LEU A 143 8.36 -6.94 -11.73
C LEU A 143 8.48 -6.59 -13.22
N ALA A 144 8.00 -5.40 -13.56
CA ALA A 144 8.15 -4.75 -14.85
C ALA A 144 9.07 -3.52 -14.72
N THR A 145 9.63 -3.08 -15.85
CA THR A 145 10.50 -1.88 -15.92
C THR A 145 10.04 -0.95 -17.02
N VAL A 146 10.37 0.34 -16.89
CA VAL A 146 10.22 1.31 -17.99
C VAL A 146 11.40 1.17 -18.95
N SER A 147 11.15 0.97 -20.24
CA SER A 147 12.21 0.96 -21.25
C SER A 147 12.77 2.38 -21.47
N PRO A 148 14.03 2.52 -21.91
CA PRO A 148 14.57 3.84 -22.26
C PRO A 148 13.73 4.59 -23.29
N SER A 149 13.14 3.87 -24.25
CA SER A 149 12.24 4.41 -25.29
C SER A 149 10.93 4.96 -24.73
N ALA A 150 10.47 4.46 -23.57
CA ALA A 150 9.20 4.86 -22.96
C ALA A 150 9.36 5.93 -21.88
N LYS A 151 10.60 6.26 -21.48
CA LYS A 151 10.92 7.16 -20.34
C LYS A 151 10.20 8.51 -20.43
N SER A 152 10.24 9.16 -21.60
CA SER A 152 9.62 10.47 -21.82
C SER A 152 8.10 10.47 -21.63
N GLY A 153 7.42 9.39 -22.03
CA GLY A 153 5.98 9.24 -21.82
C GLY A 153 5.63 9.11 -20.33
N TRP A 154 6.44 8.36 -19.58
CA TRP A 154 6.29 8.23 -18.13
C TRP A 154 6.57 9.55 -17.40
N GLU A 155 7.63 10.26 -17.79
CA GLU A 155 7.95 11.59 -17.23
C GLU A 155 6.82 12.58 -17.46
N ALA A 156 6.28 12.66 -18.68
CA ALA A 156 5.14 13.53 -18.99
C ALA A 156 3.88 13.15 -18.20
N PHE A 157 3.60 11.86 -18.03
CA PHE A 157 2.49 11.37 -17.22
C PHE A 157 2.64 11.81 -15.76
N PHE A 158 3.81 11.62 -15.16
CA PHE A 158 4.04 12.00 -13.76
C PHE A 158 4.08 13.51 -13.54
N ALA A 159 4.61 14.28 -14.50
CA ALA A 159 4.52 15.74 -14.47
C ALA A 159 3.06 16.21 -14.47
N GLY A 160 2.18 15.56 -15.24
CA GLY A 160 0.75 15.83 -15.20
C GLY A 160 0.07 15.41 -13.89
N LEU A 161 0.56 14.34 -13.25
CA LEU A 161 -0.04 13.79 -12.02
C LEU A 161 0.33 14.59 -10.75
N LEU A 162 1.56 15.11 -10.68
CA LEU A 162 2.10 15.74 -9.47
C LEU A 162 1.70 17.22 -9.32
N GLU A 163 1.17 17.86 -10.36
CA GLU A 163 0.96 19.32 -10.42
C GLU A 163 2.28 20.10 -10.12
N ASP A 164 2.36 21.42 -10.37
CA ASP A 164 3.64 22.17 -10.45
C ASP A 164 4.43 22.27 -9.12
N ASP A 165 3.90 21.81 -7.99
CA ASP A 165 4.47 22.07 -6.67
C ASP A 165 5.68 21.17 -6.33
N GLU A 166 5.72 19.92 -6.79
CA GLU A 166 6.83 18.99 -6.51
C GLU A 166 7.14 18.01 -7.67
N PRO A 167 7.73 18.47 -8.79
CA PRO A 167 7.95 17.65 -9.99
C PRO A 167 8.85 16.44 -9.77
N ASN A 168 9.67 16.45 -8.71
CA ASN A 168 10.59 15.36 -8.35
C ASN A 168 10.12 14.53 -7.15
N ALA A 169 8.90 14.72 -6.67
CA ALA A 169 8.36 13.91 -5.58
C ALA A 169 8.31 12.42 -5.97
N SER A 170 8.70 11.56 -5.04
CA SER A 170 8.35 10.16 -5.11
C SER A 170 6.85 10.00 -4.97
N CYS A 171 6.29 9.08 -5.73
CA CYS A 171 4.86 8.84 -5.73
C CYS A 171 4.56 7.43 -6.24
N TRP A 172 3.35 6.97 -5.98
CA TRP A 172 2.83 5.74 -6.52
C TRP A 172 1.43 5.94 -7.07
N PHE A 173 1.05 5.10 -8.03
CA PHE A 173 -0.35 4.95 -8.44
C PHE A 173 -0.62 3.51 -8.79
N GLY A 174 -1.90 3.13 -8.77
CA GLY A 174 -2.32 1.76 -8.99
C GLY A 174 -3.47 1.64 -9.97
N LEU A 175 -3.39 0.68 -10.88
CA LEU A 175 -4.44 0.34 -11.84
C LEU A 175 -4.98 -1.07 -11.56
N ASN A 176 -6.30 -1.22 -11.59
CA ASN A 176 -6.93 -2.54 -11.52
C ASN A 176 -6.91 -3.24 -12.89
N GLN A 177 -7.41 -4.48 -12.94
CA GLN A 177 -7.48 -5.28 -14.18
C GLN A 177 -8.33 -4.65 -15.30
N ARG A 178 -9.12 -3.62 -15.02
CA ARG A 178 -9.90 -2.89 -16.04
C ARG A 178 -9.20 -1.61 -16.50
N GLY A 179 -7.95 -1.42 -16.11
CA GLY A 179 -7.17 -0.21 -16.37
C GLY A 179 -7.70 1.02 -15.63
N ARG A 180 -8.52 0.85 -14.57
CA ARG A 180 -9.02 1.97 -13.76
C ARG A 180 -8.14 2.17 -12.53
N SER A 181 -7.89 3.42 -12.18
CA SER A 181 -7.17 3.75 -10.95
C SER A 181 -7.89 3.23 -9.70
N PHE A 182 -7.12 2.64 -8.78
CA PHE A 182 -7.60 2.31 -7.43
C PHE A 182 -6.99 3.21 -6.35
N GLY A 183 -6.10 4.12 -6.72
CA GLY A 183 -5.44 5.04 -5.79
C GLY A 183 -4.09 5.53 -6.31
N SER A 184 -3.65 6.65 -5.72
CA SER A 184 -2.29 7.16 -5.82
C SER A 184 -1.92 7.89 -4.53
N GLY A 185 -0.63 8.12 -4.31
CA GLY A 185 -0.13 8.88 -3.17
C GLY A 185 1.31 9.34 -3.38
N LEU A 186 1.74 10.31 -2.57
CA LEU A 186 3.13 10.72 -2.47
C LEU A 186 3.92 9.71 -1.62
N GLY A 187 5.22 9.60 -1.87
CA GLY A 187 6.12 8.68 -1.18
C GLY A 187 5.94 7.21 -1.57
N ALA A 188 6.39 6.33 -0.67
CA ALA A 188 6.25 4.89 -0.82
C ALA A 188 4.84 4.40 -0.46
N PRO A 189 4.27 3.42 -1.19
CA PRO A 189 3.00 2.82 -0.81
C PRO A 189 3.15 1.90 0.40
N ASP A 190 2.14 1.89 1.28
CA ASP A 190 1.96 0.81 2.25
C ASP A 190 1.45 -0.45 1.54
N LEU A 191 2.38 -1.36 1.25
CA LEU A 191 2.09 -2.59 0.50
C LEU A 191 1.10 -3.50 1.24
N LEU A 192 1.21 -3.63 2.57
CA LEU A 192 0.32 -4.49 3.34
C LEU A 192 -1.13 -4.00 3.24
N THR A 193 -1.34 -2.70 3.43
CA THR A 193 -2.66 -2.07 3.27
C THR A 193 -3.19 -2.21 1.83
N LEU A 194 -2.32 -2.08 0.83
CA LEU A 194 -2.73 -2.31 -0.56
C LEU A 194 -3.16 -3.76 -0.79
N PHE A 195 -2.44 -4.76 -0.26
CA PHE A 195 -2.82 -6.18 -0.35
C PHE A 195 -4.16 -6.49 0.30
N GLY A 196 -4.46 -5.90 1.45
CA GLY A 196 -5.77 -6.09 2.09
C GLY A 196 -6.94 -5.42 1.36
N ARG A 197 -6.69 -4.54 0.38
CA ARG A 197 -7.74 -3.71 -0.24
C ARG A 197 -7.78 -3.85 -1.76
N SER A 198 -6.80 -3.27 -2.44
CA SER A 198 -6.80 -3.14 -3.90
C SER A 198 -6.05 -4.28 -4.59
N LEU A 199 -5.10 -4.90 -3.89
CA LEU A 199 -4.24 -5.99 -4.37
C LEU A 199 -4.59 -7.34 -3.72
N ARG A 200 -5.88 -7.57 -3.44
CA ARG A 200 -6.40 -8.82 -2.86
C ARG A 200 -6.10 -10.05 -3.73
N PRO A 201 -6.05 -11.27 -3.17
CA PRO A 201 -5.85 -12.46 -3.99
C PRO A 201 -7.01 -12.61 -4.99
N VAL A 202 -6.73 -13.21 -6.14
CA VAL A 202 -7.75 -13.46 -7.18
C VAL A 202 -8.46 -14.80 -6.95
N GLU A 203 -7.82 -15.71 -6.22
CA GLU A 203 -8.30 -17.06 -5.96
C GLU A 203 -8.27 -17.32 -4.45
N LEU A 204 -9.16 -18.21 -3.98
CA LEU A 204 -9.15 -18.65 -2.60
C LEU A 204 -7.85 -19.38 -2.30
N ILE A 205 -7.34 -19.19 -1.09
CA ILE A 205 -6.05 -19.71 -0.69
C ILE A 205 -6.28 -20.76 0.40
N SER A 206 -5.88 -21.99 0.13
CA SER A 206 -6.01 -23.09 1.09
C SER A 206 -4.63 -23.56 1.58
N PRO A 207 -4.50 -23.97 2.85
CA PRO A 207 -3.30 -24.64 3.35
C PRO A 207 -2.89 -25.87 2.53
N SER A 208 -3.86 -26.59 1.93
CA SER A 208 -3.61 -27.76 1.07
C SER A 208 -2.79 -27.44 -0.18
N ASP A 209 -2.90 -26.22 -0.68
CA ASP A 209 -2.36 -25.81 -1.97
C ASP A 209 -0.85 -25.49 -1.88
N SER A 210 -0.37 -25.23 -0.66
CA SER A 210 1.04 -24.97 -0.33
C SER A 210 1.97 -26.17 -0.62
N SER A 211 1.41 -27.34 -0.93
CA SER A 211 2.14 -28.56 -1.27
C SER A 211 2.75 -28.55 -2.68
N THR A 212 2.45 -27.55 -3.51
CA THR A 212 2.88 -27.54 -4.92
C THR A 212 3.52 -26.21 -5.29
N SER A 213 4.84 -26.25 -5.57
CA SER A 213 5.58 -25.29 -6.40
C SER A 213 6.30 -24.13 -5.69
N SER A 214 7.42 -24.42 -5.02
CA SER A 214 8.74 -23.91 -5.44
C SER A 214 9.79 -24.40 -4.44
N SER A 215 10.72 -25.23 -4.91
CA SER A 215 11.96 -25.59 -4.22
C SER A 215 12.91 -24.39 -4.18
N ALA A 216 12.48 -23.27 -3.61
CA ALA A 216 13.38 -22.17 -3.30
C ALA A 216 14.21 -22.63 -2.10
N SER A 217 15.48 -22.96 -2.34
CA SER A 217 16.42 -23.21 -1.27
C SER A 217 16.68 -21.88 -0.57
N PHE A 218 16.10 -21.69 0.63
CA PHE A 218 16.42 -20.55 1.47
C PHE A 218 17.87 -20.63 1.92
N SER A 219 18.52 -19.47 2.02
CA SER A 219 19.83 -19.34 2.65
C SER A 219 19.77 -19.75 4.14
N PRO A 220 20.93 -20.00 4.78
CA PRO A 220 20.96 -20.29 6.22
C PRO A 220 20.37 -19.16 7.08
N SER A 221 20.59 -17.89 6.70
CA SER A 221 20.04 -16.74 7.42
C SER A 221 18.52 -16.66 7.30
N GLU A 222 17.99 -16.85 6.09
CA GLU A 222 16.54 -16.92 5.83
C GLU A 222 15.88 -18.08 6.57
N THR A 223 16.52 -19.24 6.60
CA THR A 223 16.03 -20.42 7.35
C THR A 223 15.92 -20.13 8.85
N LYS A 224 16.89 -19.40 9.44
CA LYS A 224 16.83 -19.00 10.85
C LYS A 224 15.65 -18.06 11.14
N VAL A 225 15.39 -17.09 10.26
CA VAL A 225 14.24 -16.17 10.39
C VAL A 225 12.93 -16.95 10.28
N LEU A 226 12.82 -17.89 9.34
CA LEU A 226 11.62 -18.72 9.20
C LEU A 226 11.38 -19.64 10.41
N GLU A 227 12.44 -20.18 11.02
CA GLU A 227 12.30 -20.95 12.26
C GLU A 227 11.84 -20.06 13.42
N LYS A 228 12.35 -18.82 13.53
CA LYS A 228 11.85 -17.84 14.50
C LYS A 228 10.40 -17.44 14.24
N GLN A 229 10.00 -17.28 12.98
CA GLN A 229 8.60 -17.07 12.60
C GLN A 229 7.72 -18.23 13.08
N LYS A 230 8.17 -19.48 12.92
CA LYS A 230 7.44 -20.64 13.42
C LYS A 230 7.33 -20.63 14.95
N GLN A 231 8.40 -20.30 15.65
CA GLN A 231 8.39 -20.16 17.11
C GLN A 231 7.41 -19.07 17.58
N PHE A 232 7.32 -17.94 16.86
CA PHE A 232 6.34 -16.89 17.15
C PHE A 232 4.92 -17.44 17.20
N TYR A 233 4.51 -18.15 16.14
CA TYR A 233 3.17 -18.70 16.08
C TYR A 233 2.95 -19.82 17.11
N GLN A 234 3.99 -20.58 17.47
CA GLN A 234 3.92 -21.54 18.57
C GLN A 234 3.68 -20.85 19.93
N HIS A 235 4.39 -19.76 20.24
CA HIS A 235 4.17 -19.01 21.48
C HIS A 235 2.82 -18.28 21.50
N LEU A 236 2.39 -17.75 20.34
CA LEU A 236 1.09 -17.08 20.18
C LEU A 236 -0.06 -18.05 20.49
N THR A 237 0.01 -19.27 19.94
CA THR A 237 -1.02 -20.29 20.10
C THR A 237 -0.98 -20.98 21.46
N SER A 238 0.20 -21.13 22.07
CA SER A 238 0.35 -21.75 23.40
C SER A 238 0.06 -20.79 24.56
N GLY A 239 0.14 -19.47 24.32
CA GLY A 239 -0.01 -18.45 25.35
C GLY A 239 1.25 -18.24 26.21
N ASP A 240 2.43 -18.61 25.70
CA ASP A 240 3.71 -18.46 26.42
C ASP A 240 4.17 -16.99 26.44
N LEU A 241 3.82 -16.28 27.50
CA LEU A 241 4.14 -14.86 27.68
C LEU A 241 5.64 -14.60 27.79
N GLN A 242 6.39 -15.49 28.45
CA GLN A 242 7.83 -15.28 28.64
C GLN A 242 8.54 -15.35 27.28
N SER A 243 8.34 -16.45 26.56
CA SER A 243 8.98 -16.63 25.25
C SER A 243 8.48 -15.61 24.21
N MET A 244 7.21 -15.20 24.27
CA MET A 244 6.69 -14.13 23.42
C MET A 244 7.43 -12.80 23.69
N THR A 245 7.65 -12.44 24.95
CA THR A 245 8.35 -11.19 25.31
C THR A 245 9.82 -11.24 24.87
N GLU A 246 10.48 -12.39 25.02
CA GLU A 246 11.88 -12.59 24.60
C GLU A 246 12.06 -12.61 23.08
N MET A 247 10.99 -12.83 22.32
CA MET A 247 11.03 -12.88 20.86
C MET A 247 11.04 -11.50 20.20
N PHE A 248 10.45 -10.50 20.85
CA PHE A 248 10.43 -9.15 20.32
C PHE A 248 11.74 -8.42 20.62
N SER A 249 12.04 -7.46 19.75
CA SER A 249 13.08 -6.47 19.97
C SER A 249 12.77 -5.66 21.22
N SER A 250 13.80 -5.24 21.94
CA SER A 250 13.62 -4.31 23.06
C SER A 250 13.12 -2.93 22.62
N SER A 251 13.28 -2.60 21.34
CA SER A 251 12.84 -1.33 20.75
C SER A 251 11.34 -1.34 20.42
N ARG A 252 10.72 -0.16 20.44
CA ARG A 252 9.30 0.03 20.10
C ARG A 252 9.15 0.34 18.62
N SER A 253 8.14 -0.25 17.96
CA SER A 253 7.81 0.08 16.57
C SER A 253 7.31 1.52 16.46
N GLU A 254 7.83 2.26 15.48
CA GLU A 254 7.33 3.61 15.17
C GLU A 254 5.87 3.57 14.69
N ALA A 255 5.47 2.53 13.95
CA ALA A 255 4.10 2.39 13.45
C ALA A 255 3.11 2.15 14.60
N VAL A 256 3.46 1.26 15.54
CA VAL A 256 2.63 1.02 16.73
C VAL A 256 2.58 2.27 17.61
N GLN A 257 3.73 2.93 17.83
CA GLN A 257 3.78 4.16 18.60
C GLN A 257 2.91 5.26 17.99
N GLY A 258 2.94 5.43 16.67
CA GLY A 258 2.10 6.42 15.98
C GLY A 258 0.60 6.21 16.18
N VAL A 259 0.13 4.95 16.24
CA VAL A 259 -1.28 4.65 16.55
C VAL A 259 -1.62 4.98 18.00
N VAL A 260 -0.73 4.64 18.94
CA VAL A 260 -0.90 4.97 20.36
C VAL A 260 -0.94 6.49 20.58
N ASP A 261 -0.03 7.23 19.96
CA ASP A 261 0.03 8.70 20.05
C ASP A 261 -1.22 9.36 19.45
N ALA A 262 -1.85 8.72 18.46
CA ALA A 262 -3.15 9.13 17.91
C ALA A 262 -4.36 8.73 18.78
N GLY A 263 -4.14 8.13 19.95
CA GLY A 263 -5.17 7.73 20.90
C GLY A 263 -5.70 6.30 20.71
N GLY A 264 -4.99 5.45 19.96
CA GLY A 264 -5.31 4.03 19.83
C GLY A 264 -5.05 3.25 21.12
N SER A 265 -5.90 2.26 21.41
CA SER A 265 -5.72 1.37 22.56
C SER A 265 -4.70 0.28 22.27
N LEU A 266 -3.77 0.08 23.20
CA LEU A 266 -2.78 -0.98 23.16
C LEU A 266 -3.17 -2.11 24.10
N ASP A 267 -3.46 -3.28 23.53
CA ASP A 267 -3.72 -4.50 24.28
C ASP A 267 -2.40 -5.24 24.48
N SER A 268 -1.97 -5.36 25.73
CA SER A 268 -0.68 -5.98 26.07
C SER A 268 -0.61 -7.46 25.69
N TRP A 269 0.60 -8.00 25.52
CA TRP A 269 0.78 -9.46 25.31
C TRP A 269 0.14 -10.31 26.41
N LYS A 270 0.13 -9.83 27.67
CA LYS A 270 -0.55 -10.53 28.76
C LYS A 270 -2.06 -10.65 28.55
N LEU A 271 -2.69 -9.71 27.85
CA LEU A 271 -4.11 -9.77 27.49
C LEU A 271 -4.31 -10.63 26.24
N ASN A 272 -3.51 -10.39 25.20
CA ASN A 272 -3.64 -11.09 23.91
C ASN A 272 -3.37 -12.61 24.01
N LEU A 273 -2.57 -13.05 24.98
CA LEU A 273 -2.20 -14.45 25.19
C LEU A 273 -3.14 -15.21 26.15
N GLN A 274 -4.17 -14.55 26.70
CA GLN A 274 -5.13 -15.23 27.58
C GLN A 274 -5.96 -16.26 26.82
N ALA A 275 -6.38 -17.31 27.53
CA ALA A 275 -7.33 -18.28 26.99
C ALA A 275 -8.61 -17.56 26.53
N GLY A 276 -9.08 -17.89 25.32
CA GLY A 276 -10.22 -17.21 24.68
C GLY A 276 -9.89 -15.91 23.95
N ALA A 277 -8.75 -15.27 24.21
CA ALA A 277 -8.26 -14.11 23.46
C ALA A 277 -7.26 -14.50 22.36
N ARG A 278 -6.36 -15.45 22.66
CA ARG A 278 -5.37 -15.95 21.70
C ARG A 278 -6.03 -16.76 20.58
N PRO A 279 -5.46 -16.78 19.37
CA PRO A 279 -6.01 -17.54 18.25
C PRO A 279 -5.68 -19.03 18.37
N GLU A 280 -6.49 -19.77 19.12
CA GLU A 280 -6.36 -21.22 19.25
C GLU A 280 -6.61 -21.89 17.88
N ASN A 281 -5.74 -22.85 17.49
CA ASN A 281 -5.77 -23.54 16.18
C ASN A 281 -5.42 -22.67 14.96
N LEU A 282 -4.66 -21.60 15.16
CA LEU A 282 -4.07 -20.85 14.05
C LEU A 282 -3.09 -21.74 13.26
N ILE A 283 -3.25 -21.78 11.94
CA ILE A 283 -2.36 -22.44 11.01
C ILE A 283 -1.73 -21.38 10.11
N THR A 284 -0.43 -21.52 9.86
CA THR A 284 0.31 -20.64 8.97
C THR A 284 0.88 -21.42 7.80
N PHE A 285 0.85 -20.84 6.60
CA PHE A 285 1.37 -21.46 5.39
C PHE A 285 1.82 -20.42 4.37
N ASP A 286 2.42 -20.88 3.27
CA ASP A 286 2.98 -20.04 2.20
C ASP A 286 3.98 -18.98 2.68
N SER A 287 4.87 -19.34 3.63
CA SER A 287 5.89 -18.42 4.11
C SER A 287 6.87 -17.99 3.02
N ASP A 288 7.27 -16.72 3.07
CA ASP A 288 8.38 -16.13 2.32
C ASP A 288 9.21 -15.27 3.26
N VAL A 289 10.48 -15.10 2.93
CA VAL A 289 11.43 -14.34 3.72
C VAL A 289 12.42 -13.63 2.80
N TYR A 290 12.88 -12.47 3.24
CA TYR A 290 13.95 -11.72 2.62
C TYR A 290 14.86 -11.18 3.72
N VAL A 291 16.15 -11.46 3.62
CA VAL A 291 17.18 -10.94 4.53
C VAL A 291 18.05 -9.93 3.77
N ASP A 292 18.16 -8.72 4.32
CA ASP A 292 19.12 -7.72 3.84
C ASP A 292 20.41 -7.83 4.64
N ASP A 293 21.38 -8.55 4.06
CA ASP A 293 22.68 -8.82 4.69
C ASP A 293 23.47 -7.55 5.05
N LYS A 294 23.13 -6.39 4.47
CA LYS A 294 23.83 -5.12 4.73
C LYS A 294 23.25 -4.34 5.91
N THR A 295 21.97 -4.52 6.20
CA THR A 295 21.25 -3.68 7.16
C THR A 295 20.83 -4.42 8.42
N SER A 296 21.15 -5.72 8.54
CA SER A 296 20.75 -6.54 9.69
C SER A 296 19.23 -6.51 9.93
N ILE A 297 18.46 -6.29 8.85
CA ILE A 297 17.02 -6.28 8.82
C ILE A 297 16.57 -7.46 7.95
N ALA A 298 15.48 -8.11 8.35
CA ALA A 298 14.79 -9.06 7.51
C ALA A 298 13.30 -8.80 7.52
N TYR A 299 12.62 -9.32 6.50
CA TYR A 299 11.16 -9.34 6.42
C TYR A 299 10.72 -10.77 6.18
N SER A 300 9.62 -11.18 6.81
CA SER A 300 8.92 -12.40 6.44
C SER A 300 7.44 -12.15 6.28
N THR A 301 6.80 -12.95 5.42
CA THR A 301 5.34 -12.94 5.24
C THR A 301 4.84 -14.37 5.22
N ASN A 302 3.59 -14.58 5.63
CA ASN A 302 2.89 -15.85 5.56
C ASN A 302 1.38 -15.57 5.49
N VAL A 303 0.62 -16.60 5.18
CA VAL A 303 -0.83 -16.59 5.27
C VAL A 303 -1.22 -17.24 6.58
N GLU A 304 -2.15 -16.62 7.30
CA GLU A 304 -2.73 -17.15 8.53
C GLU A 304 -4.17 -17.57 8.25
N SER A 305 -4.56 -18.72 8.79
CA SER A 305 -5.93 -19.22 8.73
C SER A 305 -6.26 -19.92 10.03
N VAL A 306 -7.53 -19.85 10.45
CA VAL A 306 -8.06 -20.68 11.52
C VAL A 306 -8.78 -21.86 10.87
N ASP A 307 -8.64 -23.05 11.43
CA ASP A 307 -9.30 -24.25 10.91
C ASP A 307 -10.82 -24.03 10.71
N GLY A 308 -11.33 -24.38 9.52
CA GLY A 308 -12.72 -24.16 9.12
C GLY A 308 -13.11 -22.70 8.78
N ALA A 309 -12.20 -21.72 8.87
CA ALA A 309 -12.49 -20.34 8.49
C ALA A 309 -12.32 -20.12 6.98
N PHE A 310 -13.27 -19.40 6.37
CA PHE A 310 -13.18 -18.97 4.97
C PHE A 310 -12.36 -17.69 4.76
N SER A 311 -11.89 -17.08 5.85
CA SER A 311 -11.11 -15.84 5.82
C SER A 311 -9.68 -16.08 6.24
N THR A 312 -8.74 -15.67 5.41
CA THR A 312 -7.30 -15.67 5.71
C THR A 312 -6.81 -14.27 6.07
N LEU A 313 -5.70 -14.22 6.79
CA LEU A 313 -4.94 -12.99 7.04
C LEU A 313 -3.60 -13.07 6.31
N LEU A 314 -3.13 -11.92 5.81
CA LEU A 314 -1.77 -11.76 5.34
C LEU A 314 -0.95 -11.14 6.48
N ALA A 315 0.11 -11.84 6.88
CA ALA A 315 1.03 -11.36 7.90
C ALA A 315 2.30 -10.79 7.27
N LEU A 316 2.85 -9.76 7.89
CA LEU A 316 4.19 -9.23 7.66
C LEU A 316 4.89 -9.15 9.01
N GLN A 317 6.13 -9.62 9.07
CA GLN A 317 6.99 -9.43 10.23
C GLN A 317 8.26 -8.73 9.78
N ARG A 318 8.63 -7.66 10.48
CA ARG A 318 9.93 -7.00 10.35
C ARG A 318 10.82 -7.51 11.47
N TRP A 319 12.01 -7.94 11.10
CA TRP A 319 13.01 -8.52 11.99
C TRP A 319 14.24 -7.64 12.06
N VAL A 320 14.87 -7.63 13.22
CA VAL A 320 16.16 -6.98 13.47
C VAL A 320 17.10 -7.98 14.13
N LEU A 321 18.38 -7.95 13.76
CA LEU A 321 19.40 -8.78 14.39
C LEU A 321 19.93 -8.05 15.64
N GLU A 322 19.63 -8.57 16.82
CA GLU A 322 20.07 -8.04 18.12
C GLU A 322 20.93 -9.10 18.82
N ASP A 323 22.17 -8.74 19.19
CA ASP A 323 23.11 -9.64 19.87
C ASP A 323 23.30 -11.01 19.18
N GLY A 324 23.19 -11.03 17.85
CA GLY A 324 23.32 -12.24 17.02
C GLY A 324 22.06 -13.10 16.95
N ASP A 325 20.94 -12.66 17.53
CA ASP A 325 19.63 -13.32 17.45
C ASP A 325 18.62 -12.46 16.67
N TRP A 326 17.79 -13.12 15.85
CA TRP A 326 16.73 -12.41 15.14
C TRP A 326 15.54 -12.17 16.06
N LYS A 327 15.16 -10.90 16.20
CA LYS A 327 14.03 -10.44 17.01
C LYS A 327 12.96 -9.79 16.16
N ILE A 328 11.70 -9.97 16.53
CA ILE A 328 10.58 -9.29 15.87
C ILE A 328 10.57 -7.83 16.32
N TYR A 329 10.72 -6.92 15.37
CA TYR A 329 10.54 -5.49 15.62
C TYR A 329 9.07 -5.10 15.51
N GLU A 330 8.39 -5.64 14.51
CA GLU A 330 6.98 -5.38 14.25
C GLU A 330 6.33 -6.62 13.62
N HIS A 331 5.11 -6.92 14.03
CA HIS A 331 4.25 -7.91 13.40
C HIS A 331 2.93 -7.25 13.02
N SER A 332 2.52 -7.43 11.77
CA SER A 332 1.35 -6.76 11.21
C SER A 332 0.49 -7.78 10.46
N THR A 333 -0.82 -7.78 10.71
CA THR A 333 -1.77 -8.68 10.01
C THR A 333 -2.93 -7.91 9.43
N ILE A 334 -3.37 -8.31 8.24
CA ILE A 334 -4.50 -7.70 7.54
C ILE A 334 -5.38 -8.77 6.91
N PRO A 335 -6.72 -8.64 6.93
CA PRO A 335 -7.60 -9.52 6.16
C PRO A 335 -7.18 -9.59 4.70
N TRP A 336 -7.04 -10.81 4.18
CA TRP A 336 -6.53 -11.05 2.83
C TRP A 336 -7.38 -12.07 2.07
N THR A 337 -8.63 -11.68 1.81
CA THR A 337 -9.65 -12.51 1.18
C THR A 337 -9.99 -12.02 -0.24
N VAL A 338 -10.61 -12.87 -1.04
CA VAL A 338 -11.05 -12.53 -2.41
C VAL A 338 -12.21 -11.54 -2.39
N ASP A 339 -13.16 -11.71 -1.46
CA ASP A 339 -14.49 -11.11 -1.56
C ASP A 339 -14.61 -9.76 -0.85
N SER A 340 -13.88 -9.53 0.24
CA SER A 340 -14.00 -8.31 1.03
C SER A 340 -12.69 -7.54 1.12
N ALA A 341 -12.78 -6.21 1.22
CA ALA A 341 -11.64 -5.37 1.55
C ALA A 341 -11.44 -5.36 3.06
N ALA A 342 -10.18 -5.33 3.49
CA ALA A 342 -9.82 -5.20 4.89
C ALA A 342 -10.40 -3.92 5.51
N ALA A 343 -11.07 -4.09 6.66
CA ALA A 343 -11.63 -3.00 7.45
C ALA A 343 -10.62 -2.40 8.45
N GLY A 344 -9.55 -3.14 8.75
CA GLY A 344 -8.48 -2.71 9.62
C GLY A 344 -7.26 -3.61 9.53
N THR A 345 -6.20 -3.18 10.19
CA THR A 345 -4.90 -3.86 10.29
C THR A 345 -4.58 -4.01 11.77
N LEU A 346 -4.08 -5.17 12.18
CA LEU A 346 -3.50 -5.34 13.51
C LEU A 346 -2.00 -5.05 13.40
N LEU A 347 -1.45 -4.24 14.30
CA LEU A 347 -0.02 -3.97 14.41
C LEU A 347 0.45 -4.33 15.81
N CYS A 348 1.57 -5.01 15.94
CA CYS A 348 2.10 -5.48 17.21
C CYS A 348 3.59 -5.18 17.34
N ASP A 349 4.01 -4.85 18.55
CA ASP A 349 5.42 -4.71 18.95
C ASP A 349 5.68 -5.39 20.31
N CYS A 350 6.84 -5.13 20.92
CA CYS A 350 7.25 -5.72 22.19
C CYS A 350 6.26 -5.51 23.36
N ARG A 351 5.33 -4.55 23.27
CA ARG A 351 4.36 -4.25 24.32
C ARG A 351 3.07 -5.05 24.16
N GLY A 352 2.67 -5.33 22.93
CA GLY A 352 1.37 -5.91 22.59
C GLY A 352 0.90 -5.47 21.21
N CYS A 353 -0.41 -5.39 21.02
CA CYS A 353 -1.02 -5.09 19.72
C CYS A 353 -1.98 -3.89 19.79
N VAL A 354 -2.11 -3.20 18.66
CA VAL A 354 -3.05 -2.12 18.41
C VAL A 354 -3.85 -2.44 17.16
N ALA A 355 -5.16 -2.18 17.19
CA ALA A 355 -6.01 -2.29 16.01
C ALA A 355 -6.09 -0.95 15.30
N LEU A 356 -5.57 -0.88 14.08
CA LEU A 356 -5.78 0.23 13.17
C LEU A 356 -7.05 -0.02 12.37
N THR A 357 -8.19 0.39 12.94
CA THR A 357 -9.46 0.40 12.21
C THR A 357 -9.63 1.73 11.49
N LYS A 358 -10.13 1.70 10.27
CA LYS A 358 -10.48 2.93 9.57
C LYS A 358 -11.68 3.59 10.30
N LYS A 359 -11.52 4.85 10.72
CA LYS A 359 -12.66 5.69 11.12
C LYS A 359 -13.51 6.06 9.91
#